data_AF-A0A368F2W1-F1
#
_entry.id   AF-A0A368F2W1-F1
#
_cell.length_a   1.000
_cell.length_b   1.000
_cell.length_c   1.000
_cell.angle_alpha   90.00
_cell.angle_beta   90.00
_cell.angle_gamma   90.00
#
_symmetry.space_group_name_H-M   'P 1'
#
loop_
_entity.id
_entity.type
_entity.pdbx_description
1 polymer ?
#
loop_
_entity_poly.entity_id
_entity_poly.type
_entity_poly.pdbx_seq_one_letter_code
_entity_poly.pdbx_strand_id
1 'polypeptide(L)'
;MPTETTRPSTKYTTNRASTLSQQPSKPTEPPRPTPTQNPHGLHCLFVADLYNFGNKKEGYEWEVILMDDIGIDFFEKSPISRIGLWAYGFTDYPKSPDLNESSGNYDDFSKKLDGVRYQHTGDPLNTSR
;
A
#
# COMPACT_ATOMS: atom_id res chain seq x y z
N MET A 1 -19.43 -89.05 30.03
CA MET A 1 -20.30 -89.18 28.83
C MET A 1 -21.70 -88.72 29.25
N PRO A 2 -22.45 -87.87 28.51
CA PRO A 2 -22.12 -86.89 27.47
C PRO A 2 -22.67 -85.44 27.74
N THR A 3 -22.02 -84.46 27.09
CA THR A 3 -22.46 -83.27 26.32
C THR A 3 -23.73 -82.44 26.65
N GLU A 4 -23.49 -81.17 27.06
CA GLU A 4 -23.91 -79.85 26.50
C GLU A 4 -25.38 -79.44 26.19
N THR A 5 -25.71 -78.20 26.64
CA THR A 5 -26.42 -77.09 25.92
C THR A 5 -27.66 -76.52 26.63
N THR A 6 -27.66 -75.20 26.93
CA THR A 6 -28.59 -74.17 26.34
C THR A 6 -28.41 -72.76 26.94
N ARG A 7 -28.11 -71.80 26.03
CA ARG A 7 -28.24 -70.32 25.94
C ARG A 7 -28.52 -69.42 27.18
N PRO A 8 -27.85 -68.25 27.27
CA PRO A 8 -28.38 -67.08 27.96
C PRO A 8 -29.11 -66.10 27.01
N SER A 9 -30.20 -65.55 27.56
CA SER A 9 -31.15 -64.61 26.96
C SER A 9 -30.65 -63.16 27.00
N THR A 10 -30.89 -62.45 25.90
CA THR A 10 -30.51 -61.05 25.63
C THR A 10 -31.26 -60.07 26.55
N LYS A 11 -30.54 -59.17 27.24
CA LYS A 11 -31.12 -57.98 27.87
C LYS A 11 -30.56 -56.73 27.21
N TYR A 12 -31.44 -56.00 26.54
CA TYR A 12 -31.18 -54.73 25.86
C TYR A 12 -30.66 -53.68 26.85
N THR A 13 -29.58 -52.99 26.47
CA THR A 13 -29.14 -51.75 27.14
C THR A 13 -29.04 -50.64 26.11
N THR A 14 -29.86 -49.62 26.33
CA THR A 14 -30.02 -48.40 25.52
C THR A 14 -28.76 -47.55 25.57
N ASN A 15 -28.07 -47.38 24.44
CA ASN A 15 -26.97 -46.43 24.31
C ASN A 15 -27.52 -45.01 24.11
N ARG A 16 -27.35 -44.16 25.13
CA ARG A 16 -27.61 -42.72 25.04
C ARG A 16 -26.48 -42.09 24.22
N ALA A 17 -26.76 -41.74 22.97
CA ALA A 17 -25.83 -40.99 22.13
C ALA A 17 -25.60 -39.59 22.71
N SER A 18 -24.34 -39.25 23.00
CA SER A 18 -23.91 -37.90 23.35
C SER A 18 -23.55 -37.17 22.05
N THR A 19 -24.40 -36.26 21.58
CA THR A 19 -24.13 -35.38 20.45
C THR A 19 -23.11 -34.31 20.86
N LEU A 20 -21.85 -34.51 20.45
CA LEU A 20 -20.83 -33.46 20.50
C LEU A 20 -21.15 -32.43 19.41
N SER A 21 -21.52 -31.22 19.79
CA SER A 21 -21.75 -30.09 18.88
C SER A 21 -20.45 -29.73 18.17
N GLN A 22 -20.33 -30.03 16.88
CA GLN A 22 -19.22 -29.56 16.04
C GLN A 22 -19.51 -28.11 15.64
N GLN A 23 -18.98 -27.16 16.39
CA GLN A 23 -18.91 -25.77 15.96
C GLN A 23 -17.85 -25.67 14.84
N PRO A 24 -18.19 -25.15 13.64
CA PRO A 24 -17.22 -25.00 12.56
C PRO A 24 -16.11 -24.03 12.97
N SER A 25 -14.86 -24.46 12.87
CA SER A 25 -13.69 -23.60 13.03
C SER A 25 -13.64 -22.58 11.89
N LYS A 26 -13.42 -21.31 12.24
CA LYS A 26 -13.24 -20.22 11.28
C LYS A 26 -12.09 -20.58 10.31
N PRO A 27 -12.25 -20.41 8.99
CA PRO A 27 -11.17 -20.64 8.04
C PRO A 27 -9.93 -19.85 8.43
N THR A 28 -8.79 -20.53 8.55
CA THR A 28 -7.49 -19.88 8.70
C THR A 28 -7.08 -19.36 7.34
N GLU A 29 -6.99 -18.04 7.21
CA GLU A 29 -6.51 -17.40 5.98
C GLU A 29 -5.04 -17.84 5.75
N PRO A 30 -4.65 -18.19 4.51
CA PRO A 30 -3.27 -18.55 4.22
C PRO A 30 -2.33 -17.39 4.60
N PRO A 31 -1.08 -17.68 5.02
CA PRO A 31 -0.10 -16.65 5.31
C PRO A 31 0.04 -15.72 4.10
N ARG A 32 -0.15 -14.42 4.31
CA ARG A 32 0.10 -13.43 3.27
C ARG A 32 1.55 -13.61 2.79
N PRO A 33 1.81 -13.71 1.47
CA PRO A 33 3.17 -13.77 0.97
C PRO A 33 3.94 -12.56 1.50
N THR A 34 5.10 -12.82 2.12
CA THR A 34 6.02 -11.75 2.51
C THR A 34 6.43 -11.02 1.24
N PRO A 35 6.26 -9.69 1.14
CA PRO A 35 6.73 -8.95 -0.02
C PRO A 35 8.22 -9.24 -0.20
N THR A 36 8.61 -9.79 -1.35
CA THR A 36 10.01 -9.85 -1.73
C THR A 36 10.49 -8.40 -1.84
N GLN A 37 11.26 -7.94 -0.86
CA GLN A 37 11.85 -6.59 -0.94
C GLN A 37 12.71 -6.54 -2.19
N ASN A 38 12.47 -5.54 -3.04
CA ASN A 38 13.36 -5.27 -4.17
C ASN A 38 14.75 -4.96 -3.58
N PRO A 39 15.78 -5.76 -3.89
CA PRO A 39 17.12 -5.57 -3.32
C PRO A 39 17.76 -4.23 -3.71
N HIS A 40 17.21 -3.56 -4.72
CA HIS A 40 17.64 -2.24 -5.19
C HIS A 40 16.72 -1.10 -4.77
N GLY A 41 15.66 -1.39 -4.00
CA GLY A 41 14.62 -0.41 -3.70
C GLY A 41 13.76 -0.06 -4.91
N LEU A 42 12.80 0.82 -4.70
CA LEU A 42 11.93 1.39 -5.73
C LEU A 42 12.52 2.71 -6.21
N HIS A 43 12.41 2.96 -7.51
CA HIS A 43 12.72 4.26 -8.12
C HIS A 43 11.40 4.83 -8.65
N CYS A 44 10.80 5.75 -7.90
CA CYS A 44 9.51 6.34 -8.22
C CYS A 44 9.68 7.77 -8.73
N LEU A 45 8.81 8.19 -9.64
CA LEU A 45 8.65 9.60 -10.02
C LEU A 45 7.28 10.05 -9.56
N PHE A 46 7.24 11.06 -8.70
CA PHE A 46 5.99 11.71 -8.34
C PHE A 46 5.77 12.88 -9.29
N VAL A 47 4.55 12.97 -9.83
CA VAL A 47 4.15 13.99 -10.79
C VAL A 47 2.94 14.73 -10.24
N ALA A 48 3.10 16.02 -9.99
CA ALA A 48 2.00 16.90 -9.58
C ALA A 48 1.37 17.57 -10.81
N ASP A 49 0.09 17.29 -11.07
CA ASP A 49 -0.73 18.03 -12.03
C ASP A 49 -1.37 19.23 -11.32
N LEU A 50 -0.86 20.42 -11.62
CA LEU A 50 -1.34 21.66 -11.00
C LEU A 50 -2.19 22.49 -11.96
N TYR A 51 -2.44 22.01 -13.18
CA TYR A 51 -3.08 22.80 -14.23
C TYR A 51 -4.53 23.19 -13.85
N ASN A 52 -5.29 22.21 -13.36
CA ASN A 52 -6.71 22.39 -13.04
C ASN A 52 -6.95 23.30 -11.82
N PHE A 53 -5.94 23.52 -10.98
CA PHE A 53 -6.04 24.44 -9.85
C PHE A 53 -6.02 25.91 -10.29
N GLY A 54 -5.46 26.22 -11.45
CA GLY A 54 -5.32 27.59 -11.92
C GLY A 54 -4.55 28.44 -10.90
N ASN A 55 -5.15 29.52 -10.43
CA ASN A 55 -4.59 30.41 -9.40
C ASN A 55 -5.05 30.12 -7.97
N LYS A 56 -5.78 29.00 -7.73
CA LYS A 56 -6.26 28.60 -6.40
C LYS A 56 -5.12 27.95 -5.62
N LYS A 57 -4.40 28.74 -4.82
CA LYS A 57 -3.18 28.32 -4.10
C LYS A 57 -3.43 27.16 -3.14
N GLU A 58 -4.63 27.08 -2.59
CA GLU A 58 -5.03 26.04 -1.65
C GLU A 58 -4.89 24.64 -2.27
N GLY A 59 -5.14 24.50 -3.59
CA GLY A 59 -4.96 23.23 -4.29
C GLY A 59 -3.50 22.77 -4.32
N TYR A 60 -2.55 23.70 -4.44
CA TYR A 60 -1.12 23.42 -4.44
C TYR A 60 -0.67 22.98 -3.04
N GLU A 61 -1.17 23.65 -2.00
CA GLU A 61 -0.89 23.31 -0.60
C GLU A 61 -1.38 21.90 -0.26
N TRP A 62 -2.60 21.54 -0.68
CA TRP A 62 -3.13 20.19 -0.49
C TRP A 62 -2.36 19.12 -1.26
N GLU A 63 -1.92 19.43 -2.48
CA GLU A 63 -1.09 18.50 -3.26
C GLU A 63 0.27 18.27 -2.57
N VAL A 64 0.90 19.33 -2.06
CA VAL A 64 2.14 19.23 -1.26
C VAL A 64 1.93 18.35 -0.03
N ILE A 65 0.86 18.57 0.73
CA ILE A 65 0.55 17.77 1.93
C ILE A 65 0.36 16.29 1.55
N LEU A 66 -0.39 16.00 0.49
CA LEU A 66 -0.58 14.63 0.01
C LEU A 66 0.75 13.96 -0.35
N MET A 67 1.61 14.66 -1.09
CA MET A 67 2.89 14.13 -1.51
C MET A 67 3.84 13.94 -0.33
N ASP A 68 3.82 14.85 0.65
CA ASP A 68 4.61 14.78 1.89
C ASP A 68 4.20 13.58 2.74
N ASP A 69 2.89 13.39 2.97
CA ASP A 69 2.34 12.25 3.70
C ASP A 69 2.73 10.91 3.05
N ILE A 70 2.63 10.81 1.71
CA ILE A 70 3.07 9.62 0.98
C ILE A 70 4.59 9.46 1.09
N GLY A 71 5.36 10.55 1.05
CA GLY A 71 6.81 10.56 1.15
C GLY A 71 7.31 10.00 2.47
N ILE A 72 6.72 10.41 3.60
CA ILE A 72 7.00 9.87 4.93
C ILE A 72 6.84 8.35 4.91
N ASP A 73 5.64 7.89 4.55
CA ASP A 73 5.26 6.48 4.50
C ASP A 73 6.17 5.66 3.58
N PHE A 74 6.57 6.24 2.44
CA PHE A 74 7.42 5.59 1.45
C PHE A 74 8.83 5.32 1.98
N PHE A 75 9.47 6.34 2.56
CA PHE A 75 10.85 6.21 3.05
C PHE A 75 10.93 5.40 4.35
N GLU A 76 9.89 5.43 5.20
CA GLU A 76 9.81 4.52 6.35
C GLU A 76 9.72 3.05 5.94
N LYS A 77 8.90 2.73 4.94
CA LYS A 77 8.71 1.36 4.45
C LYS A 77 9.85 0.90 3.56
N SER A 78 10.56 1.81 2.90
CA SER A 78 11.63 1.49 1.97
C SER A 78 12.80 2.49 2.00
N PRO A 79 13.70 2.39 3.00
CA PRO A 79 14.80 3.34 3.19
C PRO A 79 15.85 3.37 2.07
N ILE A 80 15.92 2.32 1.25
CA ILE A 80 16.84 2.23 0.10
C ILE A 80 16.22 2.76 -1.20
N SER A 81 14.95 3.12 -1.18
CA SER A 81 14.23 3.62 -2.35
C SER A 81 14.52 5.10 -2.62
N ARG A 82 14.10 5.56 -3.79
CA ARG A 82 14.32 6.93 -4.25
C ARG A 82 13.05 7.51 -4.86
N ILE A 83 12.82 8.80 -4.64
CA ILE A 83 11.71 9.56 -5.22
C ILE A 83 12.27 10.72 -6.06
N GLY A 84 11.98 10.73 -7.36
CA GLY A 84 12.04 11.94 -8.19
C GLY A 84 10.76 12.74 -8.04
N LEU A 85 10.84 14.07 -8.22
CA LEU A 85 9.69 14.97 -8.15
C LEU A 85 9.64 15.84 -9.40
N TRP A 86 8.47 15.95 -9.99
CA TRP A 86 8.20 16.86 -11.09
C TRP A 86 6.78 17.41 -11.00
N ALA A 87 6.57 18.62 -11.50
CA ALA A 87 5.28 19.26 -11.53
C ALA A 87 5.08 20.00 -12.85
N TYR A 88 3.84 20.07 -13.31
CA TYR A 88 3.42 20.89 -14.45
C TYR A 88 2.14 21.66 -14.11
N GLY A 89 1.76 22.62 -14.96
CA GLY A 89 0.67 23.56 -14.68
C GLY A 89 1.22 24.96 -14.42
N PHE A 90 0.57 25.72 -13.54
CA PHE A 90 1.02 27.06 -13.18
C PHE A 90 2.10 27.00 -12.08
N THR A 91 3.31 26.61 -12.48
CA THR A 91 4.48 26.43 -11.61
C THR A 91 5.78 26.81 -12.32
N ASP A 92 6.89 26.96 -11.59
CA ASP A 92 8.24 27.26 -12.09
C ASP A 92 9.12 26.00 -12.26
N TYR A 93 8.55 24.81 -12.10
CA TYR A 93 9.25 23.55 -12.37
C TYR A 93 9.74 23.46 -13.83
N PRO A 94 10.86 22.74 -14.07
CA PRO A 94 11.35 22.46 -15.42
C PRO A 94 10.29 21.80 -16.31
N LYS A 95 10.40 22.00 -17.63
CA LYS A 95 9.45 21.48 -18.62
C LYS A 95 9.45 19.95 -18.74
N SER A 96 10.50 19.28 -18.25
CA SER A 96 10.61 17.83 -18.23
C SER A 96 11.26 17.37 -16.92
N PRO A 97 10.94 16.17 -16.40
CA PRO A 97 11.57 15.63 -15.20
C PRO A 97 13.07 15.35 -15.42
N ASP A 98 13.89 15.62 -14.40
CA ASP A 98 15.26 15.11 -14.33
C ASP A 98 15.32 13.88 -13.39
N LEU A 99 15.48 12.71 -13.99
CA LEU A 99 15.52 11.44 -13.24
C LEU A 99 16.84 11.23 -12.47
N ASN A 100 17.88 12.01 -12.79
CA ASN A 100 19.13 11.98 -12.03
C ASN A 100 18.97 12.69 -10.68
N GLU A 101 18.04 13.65 -10.58
CA GLU A 101 17.75 14.40 -9.37
C GLU A 101 16.66 13.72 -8.50
N SER A 102 16.84 12.43 -8.21
CA SER A 102 15.99 11.72 -7.25
C SER A 102 16.49 11.87 -5.81
N SER A 103 15.58 12.10 -4.86
CA SER A 103 15.86 12.16 -3.43
C SER A 103 15.97 10.75 -2.86
N GLY A 104 17.02 10.51 -2.06
CA GLY A 104 17.31 9.20 -1.45
C GLY A 104 16.85 9.07 0.00
N ASN A 105 16.21 10.11 0.55
CA ASN A 105 15.65 10.16 1.89
C ASN A 105 14.51 11.18 1.92
N TYR A 106 13.74 11.17 3.01
CA TYR A 106 12.60 12.06 3.21
C TYR A 106 13.00 13.54 3.28
N ASP A 107 14.04 13.90 4.05
CA ASP A 107 14.46 15.30 4.22
C ASP A 107 14.84 15.98 2.89
N ASP A 108 15.45 15.25 1.97
CA ASP A 108 15.80 15.75 0.64
C ASP A 108 14.59 15.77 -0.30
N PHE A 109 13.57 14.95 -0.03
CA PHE A 109 12.31 14.97 -0.78
C PHE A 109 11.42 16.14 -0.33
N SER A 110 11.25 16.34 0.98
CA SER A 110 10.42 17.41 1.54
C SER A 110 10.92 18.80 1.14
N LYS A 111 12.24 19.03 1.12
CA LYS A 111 12.83 20.28 0.60
C LYS A 111 12.47 20.57 -0.86
N LYS A 112 12.26 19.53 -1.69
CA LYS A 112 11.84 19.73 -3.09
C LYS A 112 10.35 20.06 -3.18
N LEU A 113 9.52 19.54 -2.27
CA LEU A 113 8.10 19.86 -2.21
C LEU A 113 7.85 21.36 -1.96
N ASP A 114 8.76 22.07 -1.27
CA ASP A 114 8.68 23.54 -1.11
C ASP A 114 8.61 24.32 -2.44
N GLY A 115 9.10 23.71 -3.52
CA GLY A 115 9.00 24.27 -4.87
C GLY A 115 7.62 24.12 -5.51
N VAL A 116 6.79 23.17 -5.05
CA VAL A 116 5.49 22.85 -5.65
C VAL A 116 4.47 23.90 -5.21
N ARG A 117 4.49 25.03 -5.92
CA ARG A 117 3.66 26.20 -5.60
C ARG A 117 3.15 26.86 -6.86
N TYR A 118 2.11 27.67 -6.68
CA TYR A 118 1.57 28.50 -7.73
C TYR A 118 2.60 29.52 -8.20
N GLN A 119 2.86 29.53 -9.51
CA GLN A 119 3.57 30.58 -10.21
C GLN A 119 2.80 30.93 -11.49
N HIS A 120 2.54 32.21 -11.67
CA HIS A 120 1.89 32.66 -12.90
C HIS A 120 2.80 32.44 -14.10
N THR A 121 2.29 31.75 -15.13
CA THR A 121 2.99 31.50 -16.39
C THR A 121 1.99 31.53 -17.54
N GLY A 122 2.44 32.01 -18.71
CA GLY A 122 1.63 32.06 -19.93
C GLY A 122 1.52 30.71 -20.64
N ASP A 123 2.35 29.73 -20.28
CA ASP A 123 2.40 28.41 -20.92
C ASP A 123 2.45 27.28 -19.87
N PRO A 124 1.32 27.00 -19.21
CA PRO A 124 1.23 26.06 -18.09
C PRO A 124 1.21 24.58 -18.50
N LEU A 125 0.99 24.26 -19.78
CA LEU A 125 0.85 22.87 -20.27
C LEU A 125 2.01 22.40 -21.15
N ASN A 126 2.92 23.30 -21.52
CA ASN A 126 4.11 22.86 -22.22
C ASN A 126 4.97 22.00 -21.31
N THR A 127 5.10 20.74 -21.70
CA THR A 127 5.93 19.69 -21.09
C THR A 127 6.90 19.09 -22.11
N SER A 128 7.06 19.76 -23.25
CA SER A 128 8.00 19.37 -24.29
C SER A 128 9.43 19.70 -23.88
N ARG A 129 10.37 18.87 -24.37
CA ARG A 129 11.80 19.01 -24.17
C ARG A 129 12.46 19.74 -25.33
#